data_AF-A0A9P7UQU9-F1
#
_entry.id   AF-A0A9P7UQU9-F1
#
_cell.length_a   1.000
_cell.length_b   1.000
_cell.length_c   1.000
_cell.angle_alpha   90.00
_cell.angle_beta   90.00
_cell.angle_gamma   90.00
#
_symmetry.space_group_name_H-M   'P 1'
#
loop_
_entity.id
_entity.type
_entity.pdbx_description
1 polymer ?
#
loop_
_entity_poly.entity_id
_entity_poly.type
_entity_poly.pdbx_seq_one_letter_code
_entity_poly.pdbx_strand_id
1 'polypeptide(L)' 'MNRDVEKLKNLKRVELQQIAAQEGIKANQKSAVIIQQLLAKYPRGVPRCVALSK' A
#
# COMPACT_ATOMS: atom_id res chain seq x y z
N MET A 1 -13.20 10.71 -6.38
CA MET A 1 -11.92 10.28 -6.99
C MET A 1 -10.94 9.93 -5.88
N ASN A 2 -10.55 8.66 -5.78
CA ASN A 2 -9.69 8.15 -4.69
C ASN A 2 -8.24 8.62 -4.88
N ARG A 3 -7.87 9.73 -4.24
CA ARG A 3 -6.50 10.32 -4.23
C ARG A 3 -5.42 9.34 -3.77
N ASP A 4 -5.79 8.27 -3.06
CA ASP A 4 -4.85 7.29 -2.52
C ASP A 4 -4.34 6.29 -3.58
N VAL A 5 -5.10 6.03 -4.66
CA VAL A 5 -4.67 5.13 -5.75
C VAL A 5 -3.46 5.70 -6.48
N GLU A 6 -3.49 7.00 -6.78
CA GLU A 6 -2.41 7.68 -7.52
C GLU A 6 -1.13 7.80 -6.67
N LYS A 7 -1.29 7.94 -5.34
CA LYS A 7 -0.16 7.93 -4.40
C LYS A 7 0.44 6.53 -4.23
N LEU A 8 -0.39 5.49 -4.13
CA LEU A 8 0.07 4.10 -4.07
C LEU A 8 0.79 3.69 -5.35
N LYS A 9 0.30 4.15 -6.51
CA LYS A 9 0.99 3.95 -7.80
C LYS A 9 2.35 4.67 -7.89
N ASN A 10 2.50 5.80 -7.19
CA ASN A 10 3.77 6.54 -7.12
C ASN A 10 4.73 6.01 -6.04
N LEU A 11 4.30 5.11 -5.15
CA LEU A 11 5.17 4.51 -4.15
C LEU A 11 6.10 3.47 -4.78
N LYS A 12 7.34 3.40 -4.27
CA LYS A 12 8.29 2.36 -4.64
C LYS A 12 7.73 1.00 -4.24
N ARG A 13 8.09 -0.04 -5.00
CA ARG A 13 7.68 -1.42 -4.72
C ARG A 13 7.99 -1.83 -3.28
N VAL A 14 9.17 -1.46 -2.77
CA VAL A 14 9.59 -1.75 -1.38
C VAL A 14 8.62 -1.15 -0.36
N GLU A 15 8.21 0.10 -0.54
CA GLU A 15 7.25 0.76 0.36
C GLU A 15 5.89 0.06 0.35
N LEU A 16 5.38 -0.28 -0.83
CA LEU A 16 4.13 -1.03 -0.97
C LEU A 16 4.20 -2.40 -0.28
N GLN A 17 5.35 -3.07 -0.38
CA GLN A 17 5.58 -4.36 0.27
C GLN A 17 5.65 -4.23 1.79
N GLN A 18 6.28 -3.17 2.32
CA GLN A 18 6.30 -2.91 3.76
C GLN A 18 4.91 -2.62 4.30
N ILE A 19 4.15 -1.73 3.63
CA ILE A 19 2.77 -1.42 4.01
C ILE A 19 1.91 -2.69 3.96
N ALA A 20 2.06 -3.50 2.91
CA ALA A 20 1.38 -4.78 2.81
C ALA A 20 1.73 -5.71 3.98
N ALA A 21 3.02 -5.86 4.30
CA ALA A 21 3.47 -6.74 5.38
C ALA A 21 2.95 -6.29 6.75
N GLN A 22 2.98 -4.99 7.05
CA GLN A 22 2.42 -4.42 8.27
C GLN A 22 0.92 -4.67 8.39
N GLU A 23 0.22 -4.63 7.26
CA GLU A 23 -1.22 -4.87 7.18
C GLU A 23 -1.60 -6.36 7.12
N GLY A 24 -0.62 -7.27 7.20
CA GLY A 24 -0.84 -8.72 7.09
C GLY A 24 -1.19 -9.19 5.67
N ILE A 25 -0.96 -8.36 4.67
CA ILE A 25 -1.10 -8.67 3.24
C ILE A 25 0.19 -9.30 2.72
N LYS A 26 0.06 -10.29 1.83
CA LYS A 26 1.23 -10.94 1.21
C LYS A 26 2.04 -9.94 0.36
N ALA A 27 3.14 -9.47 0.93
CA ALA A 27 4.10 -8.56 0.30
C ALA A 27 4.92 -9.21 -0.84
N ASN A 28 4.96 -10.55 -0.96
CA ASN A 28 5.69 -11.24 -2.03
C ASN A 28 4.94 -11.25 -3.39
N GLN A 29 3.96 -10.36 -3.58
CA GLN A 29 3.17 -10.28 -4.80
C GLN A 29 3.55 -9.06 -5.64
N LYS A 30 3.02 -9.00 -6.87
CA LYS A 30 3.20 -7.84 -7.75
C LYS A 30 2.62 -6.59 -7.10
N SER A 31 3.25 -5.44 -7.28
CA SER A 31 2.83 -4.15 -6.72
C SER A 31 1.36 -3.84 -7.05
N ALA A 32 0.91 -4.12 -8.27
CA ALA A 32 -0.50 -3.95 -8.66
C ALA A 32 -1.47 -4.78 -7.80
N VAL A 33 -1.10 -6.01 -7.45
CA VAL A 33 -1.91 -6.91 -6.62
C VAL A 33 -1.93 -6.44 -5.17
N ILE A 34 -0.79 -5.97 -4.66
CA ILE A 34 -0.68 -5.35 -3.33
C ILE A 34 -1.57 -4.11 -3.24
N ILE A 35 -1.51 -3.21 -4.23
CA ILE A 35 -2.33 -2.00 -4.28
C ILE A 35 -3.82 -2.38 -4.31
N GLN A 36 -4.21 -3.36 -5.10
CA GLN A 36 -5.60 -3.80 -5.19
C GLN A 36 -6.10 -4.39 -3.86
N GLN A 37 -5.28 -5.20 -3.17
CA GLN A 37 -5.62 -5.73 -1.84
C GLN A 37 -5.69 -4.64 -0.76
N LEU A 38 -4.75 -3.69 -0.78
CA LEU A 38 -4.75 -2.54 0.15
C LEU A 38 -5.98 -1.65 -0.07
N LEU A 39 -6.36 -1.38 -1.32
CA LEU A 39 -7.56 -0.61 -1.65
C LEU A 39 -8.85 -1.36 -1.31
N ALA A 40 -8.87 -2.69 -1.50
CA ALA A 40 -10.00 -3.53 -1.12
C ALA A 40 -10.19 -3.56 0.41
N LYS A 41 -9.09 -3.61 1.17
CA LYS A 41 -9.10 -3.59 2.63
C LYS A 41 -9.41 -2.21 3.19
N TYR A 42 -8.96 -1.15 2.52
CA TYR A 42 -9.14 0.24 2.93
C TYR A 42 -9.84 1.08 1.84
N PRO A 43 -11.16 0.93 1.68
CA PRO A 43 -11.92 1.70 0.70
C PRO A 43 -11.96 3.21 1.00
N ARG A 44 -11.59 3.61 2.23
CA ARG A 44 -11.52 5.01 2.69
C ARG A 44 -10.11 5.61 2.69
N GLY A 45 -9.09 4.84 2.34
CA GLY A 45 -7.69 5.28 2.33
C GLY A 45 -6.81 4.38 3.18
N VAL A 46 -5.70 3.95 2.58
CA VAL A 46 -4.72 3.04 3.22
C VAL A 46 -4.05 3.76 4.39
N PRO A 47 -3.94 3.14 5.58
CA PRO A 47 -3.25 3.73 6.71
C PRO A 47 -1.81 4.03 6.33
N ARG A 48 -1.48 5.32 6.41
CA ARG A 48 -0.17 5.87 6.06
C ARG A 48 0.77 5.70 7.23
N CYS A 49 0.87 4.50 7.79
CA CYS A 49 1.91 4.21 8.76
C CYS A 49 3.23 3.98 8.01
N VAL A 50 3.59 4.94 7.15
CA VAL A 50 4.97 5.08 6.72
C VAL A 50 5.67 5.67 7.92
N ALA A 51 6.21 4.78 8.76
CA ALA A 51 7.33 5.10 9.62
C ALA A 51 8.50 5.50 8.72
N LEU A 52 8.49 6.75 8.25
CA LEU A 52 9.71 7.48 7.93
C LEU A 52 10.39 7.75 9.29
N SER A 53 10.99 6.71 9.86
CA SER A 53 12.11 6.91 10.78
C SER A 53 13.20 7.56 9.94
N LYS A 54 13.49 8.82 10.24
CA LYS A 54 14.73 9.48 9.83
C LYS A 54 15.94 8.68 10.31
#